data_AF-A0A9R1BX36-F1
#
_entry.id   AF-A0A9R1BX36-F1
#
_cell.length_a   1.000
_cell.length_b   1.000
_cell.length_c   1.000
_cell.angle_alpha   90.00
_cell.angle_beta   90.00
_cell.angle_gamma   90.00
#
_symmetry.space_group_name_H-M   'P 1'
#
loop_
_entity.id
_entity.type
_entity.pdbx_description
1 polymer ?
#
loop_
_entity_poly.entity_id
_entity_poly.type
_entity_poly.pdbx_seq_one_letter_code
_entity_poly.pdbx_strand_id
1 'polypeptide(L)'
;MEEHREERCWEDLLPDALGLVFRNLSLQEMLTVVPRVCKSWSRVVSGPYCWQEIDIQEWSQQQNKPDQLTRMVHTLVTRSGDSFRRISVSGLPNDSLFTFIANQ
;
A
#
# COMPACT_ATOMS: atom_id res chain seq x y z
N MET A 1 -0.12 -25.53 -37.14
CA MET A 1 0.03 -24.20 -36.52
C MET A 1 -0.52 -24.32 -35.11
N GLU A 2 0.34 -24.60 -34.14
CA GLU A 2 0.01 -24.40 -32.73
C GLU A 2 0.67 -23.07 -32.36
N GLU A 3 -0.15 -22.02 -32.28
CA GLU A 3 0.26 -20.80 -31.58
C GLU A 3 0.42 -21.19 -30.11
N HIS A 4 1.66 -21.47 -29.70
CA HIS A 4 2.02 -21.57 -28.30
C HIS A 4 1.74 -20.19 -27.69
N ARG A 5 0.55 -19.98 -27.13
CA ARG A 5 0.25 -18.77 -26.36
C ARG A 5 1.25 -18.77 -25.23
N GLU A 6 2.22 -17.87 -25.29
CA GLU A 6 3.10 -17.61 -24.17
C GLU A 6 2.21 -17.28 -22.97
N GLU A 7 2.21 -18.17 -21.98
CA GLU A 7 1.48 -17.95 -20.73
C GLU A 7 2.12 -16.74 -20.05
N ARG A 8 1.49 -15.57 -20.18
CA ARG A 8 1.96 -14.36 -19.52
C ARG A 8 1.78 -14.53 -18.01
N CYS A 9 2.89 -14.65 -17.29
CA CYS A 9 2.85 -14.73 -15.84
C CYS A 9 2.84 -13.31 -15.24
N TRP A 10 1.94 -13.06 -14.29
CA TRP A 10 1.90 -11.78 -13.56
C TRP A 10 3.19 -11.51 -12.80
N GLU A 11 3.94 -12.54 -12.40
CA GLU A 11 5.17 -12.37 -11.63
C GLU A 11 6.37 -11.89 -12.45
N ASP A 12 6.28 -11.95 -13.79
CA ASP A 12 7.28 -11.44 -14.73
C ASP A 12 7.13 -9.93 -15.01
N LEU A 13 6.02 -9.33 -14.57
CA LEU A 13 5.82 -7.89 -14.69
C LEU A 13 6.80 -7.13 -13.80
N LEU A 14 7.16 -5.92 -14.25
CA LEU A 14 7.98 -5.02 -13.47
C LEU A 14 7.27 -4.68 -12.13
N PRO A 15 8.02 -4.58 -11.01
CA PRO A 15 7.45 -4.30 -9.69
C PRO A 15 6.59 -3.03 -9.62
N ASP A 16 6.95 -2.00 -10.38
CA ASP A 16 6.21 -0.74 -10.45
C ASP A 16 4.87 -0.89 -11.16
N ALA A 17 4.82 -1.66 -12.26
CA ALA A 17 3.60 -1.99 -12.98
C ALA A 17 2.64 -2.82 -12.11
N LEU A 18 3.14 -3.84 -11.40
CA LEU A 18 2.34 -4.59 -10.42
C LEU A 18 1.85 -3.68 -9.29
N GLY A 19 2.72 -2.79 -8.79
CA GLY A 19 2.35 -1.83 -7.76
C GLY A 19 1.27 -0.85 -8.20
N LEU A 20 1.20 -0.48 -9.48
CA LEU A 20 0.09 0.32 -10.03
C LEU A 20 -1.23 -0.46 -10.04
N VAL A 21 -1.21 -1.75 -10.37
CA VAL A 21 -2.40 -2.60 -10.30
C VAL A 21 -2.89 -2.73 -8.86
N PHE A 22 -2.00 -3.06 -7.93
CA PHE A 22 -2.36 -3.28 -6.52
C PHE A 22 -2.94 -2.03 -5.84
N ARG A 23 -2.55 -0.83 -6.27
CA ARG A 23 -3.12 0.44 -5.77
C ARG A 23 -4.61 0.61 -6.04
N ASN A 24 -5.20 -0.20 -6.93
CA ASN A 24 -6.65 -0.21 -7.17
C ASN A 24 -7.41 -1.15 -6.22
N LEU A 25 -6.70 -1.84 -5.32
CA LEU A 25 -7.29 -2.72 -4.31
C LEU A 25 -7.46 -1.97 -2.99
N SER A 26 -8.39 -2.43 -2.17
CA SER A 26 -8.57 -1.88 -0.83
C SER A 26 -7.31 -2.05 0.02
N LEU A 27 -7.16 -1.20 1.03
CA LEU A 27 -6.08 -1.34 2.03
C LEU A 27 -6.04 -2.75 2.62
N GLN A 28 -7.21 -3.33 2.92
CA GLN A 28 -7.31 -4.67 3.48
C GLN A 28 -6.77 -5.73 2.51
N GLU A 29 -7.15 -5.69 1.24
CA GLU A 29 -6.66 -6.63 0.23
C GLU A 29 -5.16 -6.49 0.02
N MET A 30 -4.65 -5.25 -0.09
CA MET A 30 -3.22 -5.00 -0.21
C MET A 30 -2.42 -5.53 0.98
N LEU A 31 -2.95 -5.44 2.20
CA LEU A 31 -2.25 -5.88 3.41
C LEU A 31 -2.39 -7.38 3.69
N THR A 32 -3.48 -8.02 3.25
CA THR A 32 -3.82 -9.39 3.69
C THR A 32 -3.92 -10.40 2.57
N VAL A 33 -4.36 -10.01 1.37
CA VAL A 33 -4.59 -10.91 0.24
C VAL A 33 -3.39 -10.92 -0.69
N VAL A 34 -2.99 -9.75 -1.21
CA VAL A 34 -1.91 -9.62 -2.20
C VAL A 34 -0.59 -10.26 -1.75
N PRO A 35 -0.11 -10.08 -0.49
CA PRO A 35 1.14 -10.68 -0.04
C PRO A 35 1.10 -12.20 0.09
N ARG A 36 -0.10 -12.80 0.05
CA ARG A 36 -0.31 -14.25 0.18
C ARG A 36 -0.43 -14.97 -1.15
N VAL A 37 -0.54 -14.26 -2.27
CA VAL A 37 -0.64 -14.86 -3.61
C VAL A 37 0.65 -15.59 -3.99
N CYS A 38 1.78 -14.88 -4.01
CA CYS A 38 3.10 -15.47 -4.22
C CYS A 38 4.20 -14.60 -3.60
N LYS A 39 5.43 -15.13 -3.56
CA LYS A 39 6.60 -14.40 -3.01
C LYS A 39 6.90 -13.10 -3.78
N SER A 40 6.70 -13.09 -5.10
CA SER A 40 6.93 -11.89 -5.93
C SER A 40 5.98 -10.77 -5.51
N TRP A 41 4.68 -11.05 -5.41
CA TRP A 41 3.66 -10.09 -5.00
C TRP A 41 3.88 -9.56 -3.57
N SER A 42 4.29 -10.46 -2.65
CA SER A 42 4.68 -10.08 -1.29
C SER A 42 5.83 -9.05 -1.26
N ARG A 43 6.84 -9.23 -2.12
CA ARG A 43 7.96 -8.29 -2.24
C ARG A 43 7.51 -6.94 -2.81
N VAL A 44 6.66 -6.95 -3.83
CA VAL A 44 6.13 -5.71 -4.44
C VAL A 44 5.33 -4.90 -3.41
N VAL A 45 4.43 -5.55 -2.66
CA VAL A 45 3.67 -4.90 -1.59
C VAL A 45 4.54 -4.41 -0.43
N SER A 46 5.67 -5.07 -0.17
CA SER A 46 6.62 -4.62 0.85
C SER A 46 7.49 -3.45 0.38
N GLY A 47 7.52 -3.19 -0.93
CA GLY A 47 8.30 -2.13 -1.54
C GLY A 47 7.57 -0.79 -1.64
N PRO A 48 8.29 0.27 -2.06
CA PRO A 48 7.80 1.65 -2.03
C PRO A 48 6.66 1.91 -3.03
N TYR A 49 6.64 1.19 -4.16
CA TYR A 49 5.75 1.50 -5.27
C TYR A 49 4.27 1.43 -4.92
N CYS A 50 3.85 0.51 -4.04
CA CYS A 50 2.45 0.41 -3.63
C CYS A 50 2.00 1.54 -2.70
N TRP A 51 2.93 2.30 -2.10
CA TRP A 51 2.64 3.23 -0.99
C TRP A 51 3.01 4.68 -1.29
N GLN A 52 3.25 5.02 -2.55
CA GLN A 52 3.48 6.42 -2.95
C GLN A 52 2.23 7.29 -2.75
N GLU A 53 1.06 6.70 -2.98
CA GLU A 53 -0.25 7.32 -2.72
C GLU A 53 -1.03 6.41 -1.78
N ILE A 54 -1.18 6.84 -0.53
CA ILE A 54 -1.79 6.06 0.55
C ILE A 54 -3.21 6.57 0.76
N ASP A 55 -4.21 5.82 0.33
CA ASP A 55 -5.61 6.10 0.68
C ASP A 55 -6.12 5.10 1.71
N ILE A 56 -6.37 5.61 2.92
CA ILE A 56 -6.96 4.85 4.02
C ILE A 56 -8.21 5.53 4.56
N GLN A 57 -8.86 6.39 3.78
CA GLN A 57 -9.98 7.19 4.23
C GLN A 57 -11.13 6.31 4.73
N GLU A 58 -11.62 5.38 3.91
CA GLU A 58 -12.69 4.45 4.27
C GLU A 58 -12.32 3.59 5.49
N TRP A 59 -11.08 3.06 5.51
CA TRP A 59 -10.59 2.25 6.62
C TRP A 59 -10.53 3.05 7.92
N SER A 60 -10.06 4.30 7.87
CA SER A 60 -9.90 5.18 9.03
C SER A 60 -11.24 5.58 9.66
N GLN A 61 -12.28 5.78 8.85
CA GLN A 61 -13.64 6.09 9.34
C GLN A 61 -14.25 4.93 10.13
N GLN A 62 -13.81 3.70 9.87
CA GLN A 62 -14.25 2.51 10.59
C GLN A 62 -13.45 2.26 11.88
N GLN A 63 -12.37 3.02 12.11
CA GLN A 63 -11.52 2.82 13.29
C GLN A 63 -12.02 3.63 14.49
N ASN A 64 -12.46 2.91 15.53
CA ASN A 64 -12.84 3.52 16.81
C ASN A 64 -11.66 3.75 17.76
N LYS A 65 -10.43 3.36 17.36
CA LYS A 65 -9.24 3.40 18.22
C LYS A 65 -8.15 4.28 17.60
N PRO A 66 -7.84 5.46 18.18
CA PRO A 66 -6.85 6.38 17.63
C PRO A 66 -5.44 5.80 17.59
N ASP A 67 -5.09 4.90 18.52
CA ASP A 67 -3.79 4.23 18.54
C ASP A 67 -3.59 3.29 17.34
N GLN A 68 -4.65 2.63 16.88
CA GLN A 68 -4.59 1.76 15.71
C GLN A 68 -4.40 2.57 14.44
N LEU A 69 -5.10 3.71 14.32
CA LEU A 69 -4.92 4.65 13.23
C LEU A 69 -3.48 5.17 13.18
N THR A 70 -2.95 5.63 14.32
CA THR A 70 -1.57 6.14 14.44
C THR A 70 -0.55 5.09 14.01
N ARG A 71 -0.67 3.86 14.53
CA ARG A 71 0.24 2.75 14.16
C ARG A 71 0.15 2.41 12.67
N MET A 72 -1.05 2.42 12.09
CA MET A 72 -1.24 2.16 10.67
C MET A 72 -0.55 3.23 9.83
N VAL A 73 -0.81 4.51 10.11
CA VAL A 73 -0.18 5.62 9.39
C VAL A 73 1.36 5.52 9.44
N HIS A 74 1.94 5.30 10.63
CA HIS A 74 3.39 5.10 10.75
C HIS A 74 3.90 3.93 9.91
N THR A 75 3.19 2.79 9.94
CA THR A 75 3.59 1.59 9.19
C THR A 75 3.55 1.84 7.69
N LEU A 76 2.49 2.49 7.18
CA LEU A 76 2.32 2.72 5.74
C LEU A 76 3.32 3.77 5.22
N VAL A 77 3.52 4.85 5.96
CA VAL A 77 4.50 5.90 5.63
C VAL A 77 5.93 5.39 5.72
N THR A 78 6.28 4.60 6.74
CA THR A 78 7.61 3.99 6.79
C THR A 78 7.84 3.04 5.61
N ARG A 79 6.80 2.32 5.19
CA ARG A 79 6.88 1.37 4.08
C ARG A 79 6.95 2.03 2.71
N SER A 80 6.42 3.24 2.54
CA SER A 80 6.64 4.02 1.33
C SER A 80 8.09 4.48 1.17
N GLY A 81 8.88 4.46 2.24
CA GLY A 81 10.18 5.14 2.30
C GLY A 81 10.05 6.61 1.94
N ASP A 82 11.13 7.22 1.49
CA ASP A 82 11.19 8.64 1.06
C ASP A 82 10.50 8.88 -0.30
N SER A 83 9.61 7.98 -0.73
CA SER A 83 8.86 8.08 -1.99
C SER A 83 7.37 8.41 -1.79
N PHE A 84 6.99 8.70 -0.55
CA PHE A 84 5.66 9.15 -0.16
C PHE A 84 5.28 10.46 -0.87
N ARG A 85 4.09 10.53 -1.47
CA ARG A 85 3.59 11.72 -2.17
C ARG A 85 2.26 12.24 -1.65
N ARG A 86 1.37 11.34 -1.22
CA ARG A 86 0.02 11.71 -0.79
C ARG A 86 -0.51 10.71 0.23
N ILE A 87 -1.14 11.21 1.30
CA ILE A 87 -1.95 10.40 2.21
C ILE A 87 -3.36 10.99 2.32
N SER A 88 -4.36 10.13 2.21
CA SER A 88 -5.77 10.44 2.50
C SER A 88 -6.19 9.65 3.73
N VAL A 89 -6.56 10.34 4.80
CA VAL A 89 -6.89 9.76 6.11
C VAL A 89 -7.86 10.66 6.86
N SER A 90 -8.83 10.08 7.56
CA SER A 90 -9.78 10.80 8.42
C SER A 90 -9.46 10.59 9.90
N GLY A 91 -9.77 11.59 10.73
CA GLY A 91 -9.76 11.45 12.19
C GLY A 91 -8.36 11.31 12.82
N LEU A 92 -7.34 11.96 12.26
CA LEU A 92 -6.00 11.97 12.86
C LEU A 92 -6.06 12.52 14.30
N PRO A 93 -5.51 11.82 15.30
CA PRO A 93 -5.77 12.11 16.71
C PRO A 93 -4.91 13.23 17.31
N ASN A 94 -3.78 13.59 16.68
CA ASN A 94 -2.82 14.54 17.25
C ASN A 94 -1.93 15.23 16.21
N ASP A 95 -1.35 16.37 16.60
CA ASP A 95 -0.45 17.21 15.79
C ASP A 95 0.93 16.58 15.56
N SER A 96 1.36 15.65 16.43
CA SER A 96 2.63 14.95 16.26
C SER A 96 2.60 14.02 15.04
N LEU A 97 1.46 13.40 14.75
CA LEU A 97 1.29 12.59 13.54
C LEU A 97 1.28 13.44 12.27
N PHE A 98 0.69 14.64 12.31
CA PHE A 98 0.80 15.60 11.21
C PHE A 98 2.25 16.00 10.96
N THR A 99 3.00 16.30 12.03
CA THR A 99 4.42 16.65 11.95
C THR A 99 5.25 15.49 11.37
N PHE A 100 4.95 14.25 11.77
CA PHE A 100 5.59 13.05 11.23
C PHE A 100 5.35 12.89 9.72
N ILE A 101 4.12 13.09 9.25
CA ILE A 101 3.76 13.02 7.82
C ILE A 101 4.44 14.16 7.04
N ALA A 102 4.48 15.37 7.60
CA ALA A 102 5.06 16.55 6.95
C ALA A 102 6.59 16.50 6.82
N ASN A 103 7.27 15.69 7.63
CA ASN A 103 8.73 15.53 7.64
C ASN A 103 9.23 14.32 6.82
N GLN A 104 8.38 13.73 5.98
CA GLN A 104 8.76 12.70 5.02
C GLN A 104 9.29 13.28 3.71
#